data_AF-A0A840E1T5-F1
#
_entry.id   AF-A0A840E1T5-F1
#
_cell.length_a   1.000
_cell.length_b   1.000
_cell.length_c   1.000
_cell.angle_alpha   90.00
_cell.angle_beta   90.00
_cell.angle_gamma   90.00
#
_symmetry.space_group_name_H-M   'P 1'
#
loop_
_entity.id
_entity.type
_entity.pdbx_description
1 polymer ?
#
loop_
_entity_poly.entity_id
_entity_poly.type
_entity_poly.pdbx_seq_one_letter_code
_entity_poly.pdbx_strand_id
1 'polypeptide(L)'
;MRREKFVFNPRTLKYDGLGRPLNFTLLKAFGFLCAAVLTGLVFTAVVHRYFPSPGERMLMQELEIAKAENEALATEYADLSEVVSHLHDRSNNTVRLALRMEPVDDDVFLGGKGGHDAYEDLRSFPNVGSEMADLRARVDQLRYQIDLHSRSIDEVADIALRKEDMLASIPSIKPIRDDQFTRKMENLSGFGFRIHPTLGVNKMHYGIDFNCRKGTEIQASGKGVVESAGQHAGYGNCVVIDHGYGFKSRYAHMSSIKVKKGQKVDRGHLLGLVGSTGQSTGDHLHYEIEKDGERVDPIQYCYDGLTTEEYRELVTASRQMNMSFDE
;
A
#
# COMPACT_ATOMS: atom_id res chain seq x y z
N MET A 1 3.24 -99.11 11.61
CA MET A 1 2.79 -100.32 12.34
C MET A 1 2.31 -99.93 13.74
N ARG A 2 1.02 -100.08 14.05
CA ARG A 2 0.41 -99.69 15.32
C ARG A 2 0.74 -100.76 16.37
N ARG A 3 1.57 -100.44 17.37
CA ARG A 3 1.89 -101.35 18.48
C ARG A 3 0.69 -101.42 19.44
N GLU A 4 -0.14 -102.45 19.28
CA GLU A 4 -1.22 -102.74 20.23
C GLU A 4 -0.63 -103.43 21.47
N LYS A 5 -0.95 -102.89 22.65
CA LYS A 5 -0.49 -103.44 23.93
C LYS A 5 -1.50 -104.52 24.35
N PHE A 6 -1.06 -105.77 24.38
CA PHE A 6 -1.85 -106.90 24.85
C PHE A 6 -1.50 -107.18 26.32
N VAL A 7 -2.50 -107.48 27.15
CA VAL A 7 -2.30 -107.90 28.54
C VAL A 7 -2.86 -109.31 28.68
N PHE A 8 -2.07 -110.22 29.25
CA PHE A 8 -2.46 -111.63 29.42
C PHE A 8 -3.51 -111.76 30.53
N ASN A 9 -4.66 -112.36 30.23
CA ASN A 9 -5.73 -112.58 31.20
C ASN A 9 -5.61 -114.00 31.80
N PRO A 10 -5.21 -114.15 33.08
CA PRO A 10 -4.91 -115.45 33.68
C PRO A 10 -6.15 -116.33 33.92
N ARG A 11 -7.38 -115.81 33.74
CA ARG A 11 -8.62 -116.60 33.90
C ARG A 11 -9.13 -117.22 32.60
N THR A 12 -8.84 -116.61 31.45
CA THR A 12 -9.32 -117.07 30.13
C THR A 12 -8.18 -117.58 29.24
N LEU A 13 -6.92 -117.51 29.72
CA LEU A 13 -5.69 -117.95 29.03
C LEU A 13 -5.53 -117.34 27.61
N LYS A 14 -6.12 -116.17 27.37
CA LYS A 14 -6.03 -115.43 26.09
C LYS A 14 -5.42 -114.05 26.32
N TYR A 15 -4.76 -113.53 25.29
CA TYR A 15 -4.28 -112.15 25.24
C TYR A 15 -5.41 -111.26 24.76
N ASP A 16 -5.99 -110.46 25.66
CA ASP A 16 -7.00 -109.47 25.29
C ASP A 16 -6.29 -108.16 24.88
N GLY A 17 -6.70 -107.60 23.74
CA GLY A 17 -6.23 -106.29 23.29
C GLY A 17 -6.80 -105.20 24.18
N LEU A 18 -5.95 -104.33 24.75
CA LEU A 18 -6.42 -103.11 25.41
C LEU A 18 -7.02 -102.17 24.36
N GLY A 19 -8.30 -102.37 24.05
CA GLY A 19 -9.12 -101.37 23.37
C GLY A 19 -9.11 -100.12 24.22
N ARG A 20 -8.37 -99.08 23.78
CA ARG A 20 -8.35 -97.81 24.50
C ARG A 20 -9.80 -97.28 24.52
N PRO A 21 -10.34 -96.90 25.68
CA PRO A 21 -11.71 -96.39 25.75
C PRO A 21 -11.82 -95.16 24.85
N LEU A 22 -12.90 -95.06 24.07
CA LEU A 22 -13.12 -94.00 23.10
C LEU A 22 -12.89 -92.60 23.71
N ASN A 23 -13.28 -92.43 24.97
CA ASN A 23 -13.11 -91.22 25.77
C ASN A 23 -11.65 -90.78 25.91
N PHE A 24 -10.70 -91.71 26.05
CA PHE A 24 -9.28 -91.39 26.20
C PHE A 24 -8.64 -90.96 24.86
N THR A 25 -9.06 -91.58 23.76
CA THR A 25 -8.65 -91.15 22.42
C THR A 25 -9.24 -89.78 22.05
N LEU A 26 -10.50 -89.54 22.41
CA LEU A 26 -11.16 -88.24 22.22
C LEU A 26 -10.51 -87.14 23.07
N LEU A 27 -10.19 -87.41 24.33
CA LEU A 27 -9.52 -86.43 25.21
C LEU A 27 -8.12 -86.05 24.70
N LYS A 28 -7.36 -87.02 24.18
CA LYS A 28 -6.05 -86.74 23.55
C LYS A 28 -6.18 -85.96 22.24
N ALA A 29 -7.16 -86.30 21.41
CA ALA A 29 -7.45 -85.55 20.18
C ALA A 29 -7.88 -84.10 20.50
N PHE A 30 -8.72 -83.93 21.51
CA PHE A 30 -9.15 -82.62 22.00
C PHE A 30 -7.97 -81.80 22.56
N GLY A 31 -7.11 -82.40 23.40
CA GLY A 31 -5.92 -81.72 23.91
C GLY A 31 -4.94 -81.31 22.82
N PHE A 32 -4.74 -82.14 21.78
CA PHE A 32 -3.94 -81.79 20.62
C PHE A 32 -4.56 -80.66 19.80
N LEU A 33 -5.89 -80.67 19.62
CA LEU A 33 -6.62 -79.61 18.91
C LEU A 33 -6.53 -78.28 19.66
N CYS A 34 -6.70 -78.28 20.98
CA CYS A 34 -6.51 -77.10 21.81
C CYS A 34 -5.07 -76.56 21.72
N ALA A 35 -4.06 -77.44 21.79
CA ALA A 35 -2.66 -77.03 21.65
C ALA A 35 -2.38 -76.43 20.27
N ALA A 36 -2.88 -77.04 19.19
CA ALA A 36 -2.73 -76.56 17.82
C ALA A 36 -3.37 -75.17 17.63
N VAL A 37 -4.59 -74.97 18.14
CA VAL A 37 -5.27 -73.67 18.10
C VAL A 37 -4.50 -72.61 18.89
N LEU A 38 -3.99 -72.97 20.07
CA LEU A 38 -3.22 -72.04 20.90
C LEU A 38 -1.89 -71.66 20.24
N THR A 39 -1.18 -72.61 19.64
CA THR A 39 0.02 -72.32 18.86
C THR A 39 -0.26 -71.47 17.62
N GLY A 40 -1.40 -71.71 16.95
CA GLY A 40 -1.85 -70.90 15.81
C GLY A 40 -2.15 -69.46 16.23
N LEU A 41 -2.87 -69.27 17.33
CA LEU A 41 -3.15 -67.94 17.89
C LEU A 41 -1.87 -67.19 18.28
N VAL A 42 -0.94 -67.87 18.96
CA VAL A 42 0.36 -67.29 19.34
C VAL A 42 1.14 -66.91 18.08
N PHE A 43 1.18 -67.79 17.07
CA PHE A 43 1.87 -67.52 15.81
C PHE A 43 1.25 -66.32 15.08
N THR A 44 -0.08 -66.26 14.94
CA THR A 44 -0.79 -65.14 14.32
C THR A 44 -0.56 -63.83 15.09
N ALA A 45 -0.57 -63.87 16.42
CA ALA A 45 -0.28 -62.70 17.25
C ALA A 45 1.16 -62.21 17.05
N VAL A 46 2.13 -63.12 16.97
CA VAL A 46 3.53 -62.79 16.68
C VAL A 46 3.66 -62.21 15.27
N VAL A 47 3.04 -62.81 14.26
CA VAL A 47 3.09 -62.30 12.87
C VAL A 47 2.49 -60.90 12.78
N HIS A 48 1.32 -60.63 13.36
CA HIS A 48 0.74 -59.29 13.36
C HIS A 48 1.56 -58.27 14.18
N ARG A 49 2.30 -58.72 15.22
CA ARG A 49 3.13 -57.83 16.03
C ARG A 49 4.41 -57.36 15.32
N TYR A 50 4.96 -58.21 14.44
CA TYR A 50 6.24 -57.96 13.77
C TYR A 50 6.10 -57.66 12.27
N PHE A 51 5.03 -58.12 11.61
CA PHE A 51 4.75 -57.90 10.20
C PHE A 51 3.49 -57.07 10.03
N PRO A 52 3.61 -55.78 9.70
CA PRO A 52 2.45 -54.94 9.46
C PRO A 52 1.68 -55.46 8.24
N SER A 53 0.36 -55.45 8.35
CA SER A 53 -0.57 -55.82 7.30
C SER A 53 -0.43 -54.90 6.07
N PRO A 54 -0.84 -55.33 4.87
CA PRO A 54 -0.79 -54.48 3.69
C PRO A 54 -1.50 -53.12 3.88
N GLY A 55 -2.63 -53.11 4.59
CA GLY A 55 -3.37 -51.88 4.90
C GLY A 55 -2.61 -50.93 5.83
N GLU A 56 -1.97 -51.47 6.89
CA GLU A 56 -1.13 -50.66 7.79
C GLU A 56 0.08 -50.06 7.06
N ARG A 57 0.69 -50.81 6.13
CA ARG A 57 1.80 -50.30 5.30
C ARG A 57 1.35 -49.17 4.38
N MET A 58 0.19 -49.31 3.75
CA MET A 58 -0.38 -48.25 2.91
C MET A 58 -0.69 -47.00 3.74
N LEU A 59 -1.29 -47.17 4.91
CA LEU A 59 -1.58 -46.05 5.82
C LEU A 59 -0.30 -45.35 6.31
N MET A 60 0.75 -46.10 6.62
CA MET A 60 2.06 -45.54 6.96
C MET A 60 2.63 -44.74 5.79
N GLN A 61 2.52 -45.24 4.56
CA GLN A 61 2.98 -44.51 3.37
C GLN A 61 2.18 -43.22 3.13
N GLU A 62 0.85 -43.25 3.25
CA GLU A 62 0.01 -42.05 3.15
C GLU A 62 0.37 -41.00 4.20
N LEU A 63 0.62 -41.44 5.44
CA LEU A 63 1.03 -40.55 6.53
C LEU A 63 2.40 -39.90 6.27
N GLU A 64 3.37 -40.65 5.74
CA GLU A 64 4.68 -40.11 5.39
C GLU A 64 4.59 -39.10 4.22
N ILE A 65 3.74 -39.36 3.22
CA ILE A 65 3.49 -38.40 2.13
C ILE A 65 2.83 -37.12 2.68
N ALA A 66 1.82 -37.25 3.53
CA ALA A 66 1.12 -36.11 4.11
C ALA A 66 2.04 -35.23 4.98
N LYS A 67 2.98 -35.83 5.73
CA LYS A 67 4.01 -35.10 6.46
C LYS A 67 4.95 -34.33 5.53
N ALA A 68 5.45 -34.99 4.48
CA ALA A 68 6.34 -34.36 3.52
C ALA A 68 5.67 -33.16 2.82
N GLU A 69 4.37 -33.29 2.49
CA GLU A 69 3.58 -32.18 1.94
C GLU A 69 3.42 -31.03 2.94
N ASN A 70 3.16 -31.32 4.21
CA ASN A 70 3.08 -30.30 5.25
C ASN A 70 4.41 -29.55 5.44
N GLU A 71 5.55 -30.24 5.37
CA GLU A 71 6.88 -29.62 5.42
C GLU A 71 7.15 -28.74 4.20
N ALA A 72 6.73 -29.18 3.01
CA ALA A 72 6.83 -28.38 1.79
C ALA A 72 5.98 -27.10 1.88
N LEU A 73 4.73 -27.21 2.34
CA LEU A 73 3.84 -26.06 2.57
C LEU A 73 4.38 -25.10 3.63
N ALA A 74 5.03 -25.61 4.69
CA ALA A 74 5.67 -24.78 5.71
C ALA A 74 6.85 -23.97 5.14
N THR A 75 7.58 -24.55 4.18
CA THR A 75 8.67 -23.87 3.46
C THR A 75 8.11 -22.81 2.52
N GLU A 76 7.09 -23.14 1.72
CA GLU A 76 6.44 -22.18 0.83
C GLU A 76 5.81 -21.01 1.61
N TYR A 77 5.21 -21.29 2.76
CA TYR A 77 4.75 -20.26 3.68
C TYR A 77 5.88 -19.32 4.12
N ALA A 78 7.06 -19.86 4.46
CA ALA A 78 8.20 -19.05 4.88
C ALA A 78 8.66 -18.12 3.75
N ASP A 79 8.77 -18.64 2.53
CA ASP A 79 9.13 -17.86 1.35
C ASP A 79 8.11 -16.74 1.07
N LEU A 80 6.80 -17.06 1.11
CA LEU A 80 5.74 -16.07 0.92
C LEU A 80 5.73 -15.02 2.03
N SER A 81 5.91 -15.44 3.28
CA SER A 81 6.00 -14.54 4.43
C SER A 81 7.19 -13.58 4.31
N GLU A 82 8.33 -14.05 3.81
CA GLU A 82 9.51 -13.22 3.55
C GLU A 82 9.23 -12.19 2.45
N VAL A 83 8.59 -12.60 1.34
CA VAL A 83 8.18 -11.69 0.26
C VAL A 83 7.25 -10.61 0.78
N VAL A 84 6.23 -10.96 1.58
CA VAL A 84 5.28 -9.98 2.14
C VAL A 84 5.99 -9.03 3.11
N SER A 85 6.94 -9.53 3.92
CA SER A 85 7.76 -8.68 4.79
C SER A 85 8.59 -7.69 3.99
N HIS A 86 9.26 -8.13 2.91
CA HIS A 86 10.02 -7.24 2.05
C HIS A 86 9.14 -6.20 1.34
N LEU A 87 7.91 -6.55 0.96
CA LEU A 87 6.95 -5.62 0.39
C LEU A 87 6.51 -4.56 1.41
N HIS A 88 6.29 -4.97 2.67
CA HIS A 88 6.02 -4.05 3.77
C HIS A 88 7.18 -3.07 3.98
N ASP A 89 8.41 -3.57 4.11
CA ASP A 89 9.61 -2.75 4.28
C ASP A 89 9.81 -1.77 3.13
N ARG A 90 9.66 -2.25 1.89
CA ARG A 90 9.79 -1.40 0.70
C ARG A 90 8.69 -0.36 0.62
N SER A 91 7.45 -0.72 0.96
CA SER A 91 6.33 0.22 1.00
C SER A 91 6.62 1.34 1.99
N ASN A 92 6.98 1.00 3.23
CA ASN A 92 7.29 1.97 4.28
C ASN A 92 8.50 2.86 3.93
N ASN A 93 9.62 2.25 3.56
CA ASN A 93 10.89 2.96 3.41
C ASN A 93 11.08 3.63 2.05
N THR A 94 10.35 3.20 1.02
CA THR A 94 10.47 3.78 -0.33
C THR A 94 9.25 4.59 -0.71
N VAL A 95 8.09 3.94 -0.76
CA VAL A 95 6.89 4.53 -1.37
C VAL A 95 6.26 5.56 -0.44
N ARG A 96 5.99 5.15 0.80
CA ARG A 96 5.40 6.00 1.84
C ARG A 96 6.33 7.15 2.19
N LEU A 97 7.64 6.90 2.32
CA LEU A 97 8.63 7.95 2.53
C LEU A 97 8.65 8.98 1.38
N ALA A 98 8.68 8.54 0.12
CA ALA A 98 8.64 9.45 -1.04
C ALA A 98 7.37 10.30 -1.06
N LEU A 99 6.24 9.72 -0.68
CA LEU A 99 4.97 10.43 -0.57
C LEU A 99 4.83 11.26 0.72
N ARG A 100 5.76 11.14 1.67
CA ARG A 100 5.72 11.74 3.02
C ARG A 100 4.51 11.27 3.84
N MET A 101 4.21 9.99 3.76
CA MET A 101 3.16 9.32 4.52
C MET A 101 3.76 8.63 5.75
N GLU A 102 2.99 8.51 6.83
CA GLU A 102 3.42 7.88 8.09
C GLU A 102 3.50 6.35 7.95
N PRO A 103 4.66 5.71 8.19
CA PRO A 103 4.83 4.27 7.96
C PRO A 103 3.79 3.44 8.73
N VAL A 104 3.42 2.28 8.16
CA VAL A 104 2.57 1.32 8.85
C VAL A 104 3.41 0.66 9.95
N ASP A 105 2.92 0.72 11.19
CA ASP A 105 3.58 0.12 12.35
C ASP A 105 3.73 -1.41 12.18
N ASP A 106 4.89 -1.93 12.59
CA ASP A 106 5.21 -3.35 12.52
C ASP A 106 4.29 -4.19 13.41
N ASP A 107 3.83 -3.66 14.54
CA ASP A 107 2.87 -4.34 15.42
C ASP A 107 1.50 -4.50 14.75
N VAL A 108 1.10 -3.48 13.98
CA VAL A 108 -0.12 -3.53 13.15
C VAL A 108 0.06 -4.53 12.03
N PHE A 109 1.22 -4.56 11.38
CA PHE A 109 1.53 -5.52 10.32
C PHE A 109 1.55 -6.97 10.81
N LEU A 110 2.08 -7.23 12.00
CA LEU A 110 2.12 -8.57 12.60
C LEU A 110 0.74 -9.05 13.09
N GLY A 111 -0.24 -8.15 13.21
CA GLY A 111 -1.63 -8.50 13.49
C GLY A 111 -1.81 -9.10 14.87
N GLY A 112 -1.40 -8.35 15.91
CA GLY A 112 -1.34 -8.76 17.31
C GLY A 112 -2.35 -9.85 17.73
N LYS A 113 -1.84 -10.96 18.27
CA LYS A 113 -2.67 -12.07 18.76
C LYS A 113 -3.31 -11.65 20.09
N GLY A 114 -4.59 -11.28 20.06
CA GLY A 114 -5.38 -11.16 21.28
C GLY A 114 -5.26 -12.44 22.11
N GLY A 115 -5.33 -12.33 23.44
CA GLY A 115 -5.03 -13.43 24.38
C GLY A 115 -6.00 -14.64 24.37
N HIS A 116 -6.77 -14.82 23.29
CA HIS A 116 -7.64 -15.97 23.07
C HIS A 116 -7.02 -16.88 22.01
N ASP A 117 -6.87 -18.17 22.32
CA ASP A 117 -6.41 -19.16 21.34
C ASP A 117 -7.57 -19.53 20.40
N ALA A 118 -7.55 -18.97 19.20
CA ALA A 118 -8.55 -19.23 18.17
C ALA A 118 -8.61 -20.70 17.71
N TYR A 119 -7.61 -21.53 18.07
CA TYR A 119 -7.46 -22.90 17.62
C TYR A 119 -7.38 -23.91 18.75
N GLU A 120 -7.91 -23.59 19.93
CA GLU A 120 -7.95 -24.50 21.09
C GLU A 120 -8.55 -25.87 20.73
N ASP A 121 -9.64 -25.89 19.96
CA ASP A 121 -10.30 -27.10 19.48
C ASP A 121 -9.35 -28.02 18.70
N LEU A 122 -8.51 -27.44 17.84
CA LEU A 122 -7.51 -28.20 17.09
C LEU A 122 -6.42 -28.70 18.04
N ARG A 123 -5.92 -27.86 18.96
CA ARG A 123 -4.88 -28.27 19.92
C ARG A 123 -5.31 -29.39 20.86
N SER A 124 -6.62 -29.59 21.06
CA SER A 124 -7.16 -30.67 21.88
C SER A 124 -6.86 -32.08 21.32
N PHE A 125 -6.53 -32.21 20.03
CA PHE A 125 -6.19 -33.49 19.42
C PHE A 125 -4.75 -33.94 19.77
N PRO A 126 -4.55 -35.13 20.37
CA PRO A 126 -3.27 -35.52 21.01
C PRO A 126 -2.05 -35.60 20.10
N ASN A 127 -2.22 -35.92 18.82
CA ASN A 127 -1.11 -36.27 17.92
C ASN A 127 -0.82 -35.20 16.87
N VAL A 128 -1.85 -34.64 16.24
CA VAL A 128 -1.72 -33.71 15.09
C VAL A 128 -2.31 -32.33 15.37
N GLY A 129 -2.95 -32.17 16.53
CA GLY A 129 -3.76 -31.00 16.84
C GLY A 129 -2.97 -29.70 16.90
N SER A 130 -1.81 -29.74 17.56
CA SER A 130 -0.93 -28.58 17.69
C SER A 130 -0.36 -28.13 16.34
N GLU A 131 0.08 -29.08 15.50
CA GLU A 131 0.66 -28.79 14.18
C GLU A 131 -0.40 -28.16 13.25
N MET A 132 -1.61 -28.70 13.24
CA MET A 132 -2.72 -28.14 12.46
C MET A 132 -3.12 -26.75 12.95
N ALA A 133 -3.17 -26.53 14.27
CA ALA A 133 -3.45 -25.22 14.85
C ALA A 133 -2.40 -24.19 14.46
N ASP A 134 -1.11 -24.55 14.52
CA ASP A 134 -0.01 -23.66 14.18
C ASP A 134 0.04 -23.35 12.68
N LEU A 135 -0.20 -24.34 11.81
CA LEU A 135 -0.32 -24.14 10.37
C LEU A 135 -1.47 -23.19 10.05
N ARG A 136 -2.63 -23.39 10.67
CA ARG A 136 -3.81 -22.54 10.46
C ARG A 136 -3.58 -21.11 10.95
N ALA A 137 -2.92 -20.96 12.10
CA ALA A 137 -2.54 -19.64 12.62
C ALA A 137 -1.57 -18.89 11.70
N ARG A 138 -0.60 -19.59 11.09
CA ARG A 138 0.31 -19.04 10.09
C ARG A 138 -0.45 -18.55 8.85
N VAL A 139 -1.30 -19.40 8.27
CA VAL A 139 -2.12 -19.05 7.10
C VAL A 139 -2.99 -17.82 7.38
N ASP A 140 -3.63 -17.75 8.54
CA ASP A 140 -4.47 -16.61 8.91
C ASP A 140 -3.65 -15.34 9.13
N GLN A 141 -2.43 -15.44 9.68
CA GLN A 141 -1.50 -14.31 9.81
C GLN A 141 -1.09 -13.76 8.44
N LEU A 142 -0.69 -14.63 7.50
CA LEU A 142 -0.33 -14.23 6.15
C LEU A 142 -1.52 -13.62 5.41
N ARG A 143 -2.72 -14.18 5.58
CA ARG A 143 -3.96 -13.62 5.02
C ARG A 143 -4.22 -12.19 5.53
N TYR A 144 -4.03 -11.97 6.83
CA TYR A 144 -4.16 -10.64 7.42
C TYR A 144 -3.14 -9.65 6.84
N GLN A 145 -1.87 -10.05 6.74
CA GLN A 145 -0.82 -9.21 6.16
C GLN A 145 -1.11 -8.83 4.71
N ILE A 146 -1.60 -9.77 3.91
CA ILE A 146 -1.98 -9.52 2.51
C ILE A 146 -3.18 -8.55 2.42
N ASP A 147 -4.22 -8.72 3.24
CA ASP A 147 -5.36 -7.80 3.28
C ASP A 147 -4.95 -6.39 3.70
N LEU A 148 -4.10 -6.27 4.73
CA LEU A 148 -3.54 -4.99 5.16
C LEU A 148 -2.73 -4.33 4.03
N HIS A 149 -1.90 -5.11 3.33
CA HIS A 149 -1.10 -4.60 2.22
C HIS A 149 -1.97 -4.14 1.04
N SER A 150 -3.04 -4.87 0.71
CA SER A 150 -4.00 -4.47 -0.32
C SER A 150 -4.62 -3.12 -0.02
N ARG A 151 -5.09 -2.90 1.22
CA ARG A 151 -5.66 -1.62 1.64
C ARG A 151 -4.63 -0.49 1.65
N SER A 152 -3.40 -0.80 2.06
CA SER A 152 -2.28 0.15 2.07
C SER A 152 -1.92 0.62 0.65
N ILE A 153 -1.98 -0.27 -0.35
CA ILE A 153 -1.77 0.09 -1.76
C ILE A 153 -2.86 1.06 -2.24
N ASP A 154 -4.13 0.80 -1.93
CA ASP A 154 -5.24 1.69 -2.29
C ASP A 154 -5.05 3.09 -1.67
N GLU A 155 -4.67 3.15 -0.39
CA GLU A 155 -4.37 4.40 0.31
C GLU A 155 -3.21 5.18 -0.36
N VAL A 156 -2.12 4.49 -0.67
CA VAL A 156 -0.95 5.04 -1.35
C VAL A 156 -1.33 5.60 -2.72
N ALA A 157 -2.15 4.88 -3.49
CA ALA A 157 -2.60 5.30 -4.81
C ALA A 157 -3.43 6.60 -4.71
N ASP A 158 -4.38 6.66 -3.77
CA ASP A 158 -5.21 7.85 -3.53
C ASP A 158 -4.39 9.07 -3.10
N ILE A 159 -3.37 8.87 -2.28
CA ILE A 159 -2.48 9.96 -1.85
C ILE A 159 -1.59 10.41 -3.01
N ALA A 160 -1.06 9.48 -3.80
CA ALA A 160 -0.26 9.80 -4.97
C ALA A 160 -1.05 10.67 -5.97
N LEU A 161 -2.29 10.28 -6.28
CA LEU A 161 -3.18 11.04 -7.17
C LEU A 161 -3.49 12.44 -6.63
N ARG A 162 -3.82 12.55 -5.34
CA ARG A 162 -4.08 13.85 -4.71
C ARG A 162 -2.83 14.74 -4.70
N LYS A 163 -1.65 14.16 -4.54
CA LYS A 163 -0.38 14.89 -4.55
C LYS A 163 -0.01 15.36 -5.94
N GLU A 164 -0.26 14.55 -6.96
CA GLU A 164 -0.12 14.96 -8.37
C GLU A 164 -1.03 16.16 -8.69
N ASP A 165 -2.30 16.08 -8.31
CA ASP A 165 -3.27 17.17 -8.52
C ASP A 165 -2.87 18.45 -7.76
N MET A 166 -2.41 18.30 -6.51
CA MET A 166 -1.86 19.40 -5.72
C MET A 166 -0.65 20.04 -6.42
N LEU A 167 0.32 19.25 -6.88
CA LEU A 167 1.52 19.75 -7.55
C LEU A 167 1.20 20.47 -8.86
N ALA A 168 0.20 20.00 -9.61
CA ALA A 168 -0.28 20.69 -10.81
C ALA A 168 -1.00 22.01 -10.48
N SER A 169 -1.62 22.10 -9.30
CA SER A 169 -2.38 23.24 -8.84
C SER A 169 -1.53 24.34 -8.21
N ILE A 170 -0.36 24.01 -7.65
CA ILE A 170 0.58 25.02 -7.13
C ILE A 170 0.92 26.00 -8.27
N PRO A 171 0.72 27.32 -8.07
CA PRO A 171 1.15 28.33 -9.03
C PRO A 171 2.68 28.27 -9.09
N SER A 172 3.26 27.72 -10.16
CA SER A 172 4.70 27.42 -10.21
C SER A 172 5.42 28.04 -11.39
N ILE A 173 4.66 28.56 -12.36
CA ILE A 173 5.22 29.19 -13.56
C ILE A 173 4.92 30.69 -13.56
N LYS A 174 5.78 31.42 -14.27
CA LYS A 174 5.59 32.84 -14.50
C LYS A 174 4.30 33.08 -15.27
N PRO A 175 3.50 34.09 -14.92
CA PRO A 175 2.22 34.38 -15.59
C PRO A 175 2.41 34.99 -16.98
N ILE A 176 3.64 35.40 -17.31
CA ILE A 176 4.08 35.85 -18.63
C ILE A 176 5.22 34.93 -19.06
N ARG A 177 5.22 34.51 -20.33
CA ARG A 177 6.28 33.67 -20.88
C ARG A 177 7.56 34.47 -21.12
N ASP A 178 8.71 33.81 -20.95
CA ASP A 178 10.02 34.44 -21.06
C ASP A 178 10.30 35.06 -22.43
N ASP A 179 9.75 34.46 -23.49
CA ASP A 179 9.90 34.92 -24.87
C ASP A 179 9.13 36.21 -25.18
N GLN A 180 8.23 36.64 -24.29
CA GLN A 180 7.37 37.81 -24.51
C GLN A 180 7.77 39.05 -23.70
N PHE A 181 8.82 38.96 -22.87
CA PHE A 181 9.30 40.12 -22.13
C PHE A 181 9.98 41.13 -23.06
N THR A 182 9.50 42.38 -22.99
CA THR A 182 10.02 43.49 -23.80
C THR A 182 11.30 44.10 -23.24
N ARG A 183 11.51 43.96 -21.93
CA ARG A 183 12.70 44.38 -21.18
C ARG A 183 13.15 43.19 -20.33
N LYS A 184 14.38 43.22 -19.82
CA LYS A 184 14.83 42.22 -18.84
C LYS A 184 13.81 42.10 -17.70
N MET A 185 13.57 40.87 -17.26
CA MET A 185 12.62 40.52 -16.19
C MET A 185 12.89 41.27 -14.86
N GLU A 186 14.11 41.78 -14.69
CA GLU A 186 14.58 42.60 -13.57
C GLU A 186 13.79 43.91 -13.35
N ASN A 187 13.03 44.41 -14.34
CA ASN A 187 12.26 45.66 -14.25
C ASN A 187 10.81 45.46 -13.74
N LEU A 188 10.65 44.68 -12.67
CA LEU A 188 9.35 44.43 -12.02
C LEU A 188 9.20 45.25 -10.72
N SER A 189 7.96 45.52 -10.30
CA SER A 189 7.69 46.04 -8.94
C SER A 189 7.23 44.88 -8.05
N GLY A 190 8.02 44.55 -7.04
CA GLY A 190 7.75 43.40 -6.18
C GLY A 190 6.75 43.66 -5.05
N PHE A 191 6.46 42.60 -4.30
CA PHE A 191 5.58 42.61 -3.13
C PHE A 191 6.19 43.41 -1.96
N GLY A 192 5.34 44.04 -1.15
CA GLY A 192 5.74 44.76 0.07
C GLY A 192 5.48 46.27 0.00
N PHE A 193 6.03 47.03 0.94
CA PHE A 193 5.87 48.50 0.93
C PHE A 193 6.56 49.12 -0.30
N ARG A 194 5.80 49.86 -1.09
CA ARG A 194 6.25 50.56 -2.31
C ARG A 194 5.74 51.99 -2.30
N ILE A 195 6.42 52.85 -3.06
CA ILE A 195 6.01 54.25 -3.22
C ILE A 195 4.82 54.28 -4.18
N HIS A 196 3.71 54.83 -3.72
CA HIS A 196 2.51 55.02 -4.52
C HIS A 196 2.76 56.06 -5.62
N PRO A 197 2.46 55.77 -6.90
CA PRO A 197 2.85 56.62 -8.02
C PRO A 197 2.21 58.01 -7.98
N THR A 198 0.96 58.11 -7.52
CA THR A 198 0.21 59.38 -7.48
C THR A 198 0.36 60.14 -6.17
N LEU A 199 0.49 59.43 -5.04
CA LEU A 199 0.48 60.03 -3.70
C LEU A 199 1.88 60.21 -3.12
N GLY A 200 2.89 59.53 -3.67
CA GLY A 200 4.27 59.58 -3.17
C GLY A 200 4.46 58.98 -1.77
N VAL A 201 3.44 58.30 -1.22
CA VAL A 201 3.47 57.68 0.11
C VAL A 201 3.81 56.20 0.02
N ASN A 202 4.38 55.64 1.10
CA ASN A 202 4.57 54.20 1.20
C ASN A 202 3.23 53.50 1.40
N LYS A 203 2.85 52.62 0.47
CA LYS A 203 1.66 51.77 0.53
C LYS A 203 2.07 50.31 0.35
N MET A 204 1.33 49.39 0.97
CA MET A 204 1.55 47.96 0.79
C MET A 204 1.11 47.54 -0.61
N HIS A 205 2.04 47.02 -1.40
CA HIS A 205 1.79 46.39 -2.68
C HIS A 205 1.64 44.87 -2.48
N TYR A 206 0.49 44.34 -2.84
CA TYR A 206 0.08 42.97 -2.51
C TYR A 206 0.37 41.94 -3.61
N GLY A 207 1.08 42.34 -4.66
CA GLY A 207 1.40 41.50 -5.78
C GLY A 207 2.78 41.81 -6.36
N ILE A 208 2.97 41.38 -7.61
CA ILE A 208 4.11 41.72 -8.44
C ILE A 208 3.60 42.29 -9.75
N ASP A 209 4.20 43.40 -10.16
CA ASP A 209 3.88 44.06 -11.40
C ASP A 209 4.93 43.71 -12.46
N PHE A 210 4.50 43.00 -13.49
CA PHE A 210 5.32 42.68 -14.65
C PHE A 210 5.16 43.75 -15.73
N ASN A 211 6.21 44.52 -15.97
CA ASN A 211 6.23 45.51 -17.04
C ASN A 211 6.26 44.83 -18.42
N CYS A 212 5.14 44.85 -19.12
CA CYS A 212 4.90 44.12 -20.37
C CYS A 212 4.13 45.00 -21.35
N ARG A 213 4.31 44.78 -22.66
CA ARG A 213 3.55 45.53 -23.68
C ARG A 213 2.08 45.11 -23.63
N LYS A 214 1.17 46.06 -23.91
CA LYS A 214 -0.22 45.72 -24.19
C LYS A 214 -0.32 44.65 -25.28
N GLY A 215 -1.15 43.65 -25.05
CA GLY A 215 -1.33 42.52 -25.96
C GLY A 215 -0.42 41.31 -25.67
N THR A 216 0.55 41.41 -24.75
CA THR A 216 1.31 40.24 -24.27
C THR A 216 0.35 39.20 -23.67
N GLU A 217 0.59 37.92 -23.94
CA GLU A 217 -0.24 36.82 -23.45
C GLU A 217 -0.03 36.56 -21.96
N ILE A 218 -1.13 36.40 -21.23
CA ILE A 218 -1.16 36.06 -19.81
C ILE A 218 -1.57 34.59 -19.68
N GLN A 219 -0.76 33.79 -18.99
CA GLN A 219 -1.00 32.37 -18.78
C GLN A 219 -1.29 32.04 -17.31
N ALA A 220 -2.07 30.98 -17.10
CA ALA A 220 -2.34 30.43 -15.77
C ALA A 220 -1.05 29.88 -15.15
N SER A 221 -0.73 30.33 -13.94
CA SER A 221 0.48 29.90 -13.23
C SER A 221 0.37 28.50 -12.62
N GLY A 222 -0.85 27.98 -12.50
CA GLY A 222 -1.17 26.63 -12.02
C GLY A 222 -2.52 26.13 -12.57
N LYS A 223 -2.80 24.84 -12.40
CA LYS A 223 -4.10 24.23 -12.70
C LYS A 223 -5.17 24.76 -11.75
N GLY A 224 -6.39 24.99 -12.22
CA GLY A 224 -7.49 25.43 -11.35
C GLY A 224 -8.80 25.68 -12.06
N VAL A 225 -9.70 26.37 -11.37
CA VAL A 225 -11.01 26.81 -11.87
C VAL A 225 -11.08 28.32 -11.78
N VAL A 226 -11.53 28.97 -12.85
CA VAL A 226 -11.73 30.42 -12.88
C VAL A 226 -12.86 30.79 -11.91
N GLU A 227 -12.51 31.41 -10.78
CA GLU A 227 -13.45 31.88 -9.75
C GLU A 227 -14.21 33.12 -10.23
N SER A 228 -13.49 34.07 -10.83
CA SER A 228 -14.05 35.27 -11.45
C SER A 228 -13.29 35.69 -12.71
N ALA A 229 -14.01 36.31 -13.64
CA ALA A 229 -13.48 36.83 -14.89
C ALA A 229 -14.35 38.03 -15.30
N GLY A 230 -13.83 39.24 -15.15
CA GLY A 230 -14.58 40.46 -15.45
C GLY A 230 -13.94 41.72 -14.87
N GLN A 231 -14.72 42.81 -14.84
CA GLN A 231 -14.26 44.08 -14.31
C GLN A 231 -14.35 44.09 -12.78
N HIS A 232 -13.25 44.44 -12.12
CA HIS A 232 -13.12 44.60 -10.68
C HIS A 232 -12.65 46.02 -10.35
N ALA A 233 -13.18 46.61 -9.28
CA ALA A 233 -12.78 47.93 -8.83
C ALA A 233 -11.27 47.94 -8.47
N GLY A 234 -10.55 48.98 -8.90
CA GLY A 234 -9.08 49.07 -8.78
C GLY A 234 -8.35 48.22 -9.83
N TYR A 235 -8.64 46.92 -9.90
CA TYR A 235 -7.93 45.95 -10.74
C TYR A 235 -8.28 46.01 -12.25
N GLY A 236 -9.32 46.73 -12.66
CA GLY A 236 -9.76 46.75 -14.05
C GLY A 236 -10.29 45.40 -14.51
N ASN A 237 -9.99 44.99 -15.74
CA ASN A 237 -10.31 43.62 -16.18
C ASN A 237 -9.39 42.64 -15.47
N CYS A 238 -9.99 41.69 -14.76
CA CYS A 238 -9.28 40.80 -13.88
C CYS A 238 -9.83 39.37 -13.96
N VAL A 239 -8.93 38.42 -13.84
CA VAL A 239 -9.21 36.99 -13.69
C VAL A 239 -8.68 36.53 -12.33
N VAL A 240 -9.48 35.76 -11.61
CA VAL A 240 -9.07 35.05 -10.40
C VAL A 240 -9.23 33.57 -10.63
N ILE A 241 -8.19 32.80 -10.36
CA ILE A 241 -8.21 31.34 -10.43
C ILE A 241 -8.14 30.80 -9.02
N ASP A 242 -9.09 29.93 -8.68
CA ASP A 242 -9.01 29.07 -7.52
C ASP A 242 -8.32 27.76 -7.94
N HIS A 243 -7.12 27.55 -7.41
CA HIS A 243 -6.32 26.36 -7.68
C HIS A 243 -6.69 25.20 -6.73
N GLY A 244 -7.53 25.44 -5.73
CA GLY A 244 -7.72 24.50 -4.62
C GLY A 244 -6.50 24.47 -3.70
N TYR A 245 -6.53 23.59 -2.70
CA TYR A 245 -5.45 23.44 -1.70
C TYR A 245 -5.04 24.78 -1.03
N GLY A 246 -5.99 25.72 -0.95
CA GLY A 246 -5.80 27.05 -0.39
C GLY A 246 -5.10 28.06 -1.30
N PHE A 247 -4.77 27.72 -2.54
CA PHE A 247 -4.10 28.62 -3.47
C PHE A 247 -5.10 29.37 -4.35
N LYS A 248 -4.94 30.68 -4.47
CA LYS A 248 -5.58 31.49 -5.51
C LYS A 248 -4.56 32.37 -6.19
N SER A 249 -4.80 32.66 -7.46
CA SER A 249 -4.00 33.64 -8.22
C SER A 249 -4.90 34.69 -8.84
N ARG A 250 -4.39 35.93 -8.89
CA ARG A 250 -5.09 37.08 -9.48
C ARG A 250 -4.24 37.66 -10.61
N TYR A 251 -4.91 37.98 -11.72
CA TYR A 251 -4.33 38.62 -12.89
C TYR A 251 -5.15 39.86 -13.20
N ALA A 252 -4.55 41.04 -13.16
CA ALA A 252 -5.26 42.32 -13.27
C ALA A 252 -4.76 43.20 -14.43
N HIS A 253 -5.44 44.33 -14.62
CA HIS A 253 -5.17 45.33 -15.65
C HIS A 253 -5.24 44.82 -17.09
N MET A 254 -5.97 43.73 -17.34
CA MET A 254 -6.01 43.07 -18.65
C MET A 254 -6.66 43.96 -19.72
N SER A 255 -6.20 43.88 -20.97
CA SER A 255 -6.88 44.52 -22.11
C SER A 255 -8.03 43.67 -22.62
N SER A 256 -7.90 42.34 -22.54
CA SER A 256 -8.97 41.41 -22.89
C SER A 256 -8.88 40.13 -22.06
N ILE A 257 -10.05 39.57 -21.73
CA ILE A 257 -10.19 38.30 -21.02
C ILE A 257 -10.60 37.23 -22.05
N LYS A 258 -9.96 36.07 -22.00
CA LYS A 258 -10.19 34.94 -22.93
C LYS A 258 -10.81 33.72 -22.25
N VAL A 259 -11.07 33.82 -20.94
CA VAL A 259 -11.69 32.76 -20.12
C VAL A 259 -12.98 33.25 -19.46
N LYS A 260 -13.78 32.32 -18.94
CA LYS A 260 -15.04 32.63 -18.24
C LYS A 260 -15.09 31.98 -16.86
N LYS A 261 -15.89 32.54 -15.95
CA LYS A 261 -16.17 31.96 -14.63
C LYS A 261 -16.60 30.49 -14.76
N GLY A 262 -16.04 29.62 -13.91
CA GLY A 262 -16.27 28.18 -13.87
C GLY A 262 -15.47 27.38 -14.90
N GLN A 263 -14.68 28.02 -15.76
CA GLN A 263 -13.81 27.31 -16.70
C GLN A 263 -12.65 26.65 -15.96
N LYS A 264 -12.42 25.36 -16.23
CA LYS A 264 -11.20 24.66 -15.81
C LYS A 264 -10.05 25.09 -16.70
N VAL A 265 -8.91 25.40 -16.10
CA VAL A 265 -7.70 25.81 -16.78
C VAL A 265 -6.54 24.99 -16.28
N ASP A 266 -5.69 24.54 -17.19
CA ASP A 266 -4.43 23.90 -16.83
C ASP A 266 -3.33 24.94 -16.72
N ARG A 267 -2.22 24.56 -16.08
CA ARG A 267 -1.02 25.39 -16.01
C ARG A 267 -0.53 25.74 -17.42
N GLY A 268 -0.26 27.01 -17.68
CA GLY A 268 0.11 27.54 -19.00
C GLY A 268 -1.07 27.91 -19.91
N HIS A 269 -2.32 27.71 -19.47
CA HIS A 269 -3.49 28.07 -20.27
C HIS A 269 -3.62 29.59 -20.46
N LEU A 270 -3.94 30.03 -21.68
CA LEU A 270 -4.12 31.46 -22.00
C LEU A 270 -5.36 32.03 -21.29
N LEU A 271 -5.14 33.02 -20.42
CA LEU A 271 -6.20 33.71 -19.67
C LEU A 271 -6.67 34.97 -20.36
N GLY A 272 -5.76 35.65 -21.05
CA GLY A 272 -6.05 36.88 -21.77
C GLY A 272 -4.80 37.67 -22.08
N LEU A 273 -4.96 38.97 -22.28
CA LEU A 273 -3.88 39.83 -22.77
C LEU A 273 -3.62 40.99 -21.82
N VAL A 274 -2.34 41.34 -21.64
CA VAL A 274 -1.88 42.51 -20.87
C VAL A 274 -2.51 43.79 -21.40
N GLY A 275 -2.77 44.74 -20.50
CA GLY A 275 -3.28 46.07 -20.82
C GLY A 275 -2.95 47.08 -19.73
N SER A 276 -3.82 48.07 -19.59
CA SER A 276 -3.75 49.13 -18.57
C SER A 276 -5.18 49.58 -18.23
N THR A 277 -6.03 48.63 -17.80
CA THR A 277 -7.40 48.93 -17.37
C THR A 277 -7.47 49.06 -15.86
N GLY A 278 -8.41 49.86 -15.33
CA GLY A 278 -8.49 50.11 -13.88
C GLY A 278 -7.53 51.21 -13.42
N GLN A 279 -7.05 51.12 -12.18
CA GLN A 279 -6.08 52.04 -11.58
C GLN A 279 -4.66 51.57 -11.91
N SER A 280 -4.15 52.00 -13.07
CA SER A 280 -2.90 51.55 -13.65
C SER A 280 -2.16 52.73 -14.27
N THR A 281 -0.86 52.86 -13.98
CA THR A 281 -0.01 53.95 -14.51
C THR A 281 0.46 53.71 -15.96
N GLY A 282 0.31 52.49 -16.48
CA GLY A 282 0.75 52.12 -17.82
C GLY A 282 0.61 50.62 -18.08
N ASP A 283 1.03 50.16 -19.27
CA ASP A 283 0.89 48.75 -19.62
C ASP A 283 1.73 47.84 -18.71
N HIS A 284 1.06 46.99 -17.92
CA HIS A 284 1.69 45.99 -17.06
C HIS A 284 0.68 44.90 -16.65
N LEU A 285 1.19 43.79 -16.11
CA LEU A 285 0.37 42.79 -15.43
C LEU A 285 0.62 42.90 -13.93
N HIS A 286 -0.44 43.19 -13.16
CA HIS A 286 -0.43 43.00 -11.72
C HIS A 286 -0.85 41.56 -11.38
N TYR A 287 0.00 40.86 -10.63
CA TYR A 287 -0.13 39.44 -10.28
C TYR A 287 -0.08 39.22 -8.77
N GLU A 288 -1.12 38.62 -8.19
CA GLU A 288 -1.15 38.27 -6.77
C GLU A 288 -1.24 36.75 -6.58
N ILE A 289 -0.72 36.26 -5.45
CA ILE A 289 -0.97 34.91 -4.96
C ILE A 289 -1.54 35.01 -3.55
N GLU A 290 -2.58 34.22 -3.31
CA GLU A 290 -3.17 34.02 -1.99
C GLU A 290 -2.95 32.57 -1.58
N LYS A 291 -2.56 32.36 -0.32
CA LYS A 291 -2.41 31.06 0.31
C LYS A 291 -3.20 31.05 1.62
N ASP A 292 -4.19 30.18 1.70
CA ASP A 292 -5.05 29.97 2.86
C ASP A 292 -5.73 31.28 3.36
N GLY A 293 -6.09 32.16 2.41
CA GLY A 293 -6.72 33.45 2.68
C GLY A 293 -5.76 34.62 2.89
N GLU A 294 -4.45 34.36 2.92
CA GLU A 294 -3.42 35.40 3.10
C GLU A 294 -2.67 35.67 1.80
N ARG A 295 -2.45 36.96 1.49
CA ARG A 295 -1.66 37.36 0.32
C ARG A 295 -0.17 37.16 0.61
N VAL A 296 0.50 36.40 -0.26
CA VAL A 296 1.91 36.03 -0.11
C VAL A 296 2.73 36.60 -1.27
N ASP A 297 4.04 36.73 -1.06
CA ASP A 297 4.97 37.22 -2.07
C ASP A 297 4.98 36.27 -3.30
N PRO A 298 4.47 36.68 -4.47
CA PRO A 298 4.38 35.83 -5.64
C PRO A 298 5.73 35.40 -6.21
N ILE A 299 6.84 36.07 -5.85
CA ILE A 299 8.16 35.75 -6.41
C ILE A 299 8.61 34.35 -6.01
N GLN A 300 8.15 33.87 -4.86
CA GLN A 300 8.46 32.54 -4.32
C GLN A 300 7.89 31.40 -5.17
N TYR A 301 6.99 31.74 -6.09
CA TYR A 301 6.21 30.83 -6.93
C TYR A 301 6.59 30.98 -8.42
N CYS A 302 7.56 31.83 -8.74
CA CYS A 302 7.99 32.16 -10.11
C CYS A 302 9.39 31.60 -10.42
N TYR A 303 9.58 30.29 -10.29
CA TYR A 303 10.90 29.63 -10.48
C TYR A 303 11.12 29.00 -11.86
N ASP A 304 10.12 29.03 -12.74
CA ASP A 304 10.16 28.31 -14.02
C ASP A 304 11.34 28.72 -14.91
N GLY A 305 12.13 27.71 -15.29
CA GLY A 305 13.26 27.84 -16.23
C GLY A 305 14.49 28.59 -15.71
N LEU A 306 14.53 28.99 -14.43
CA LEU A 306 15.65 29.78 -13.87
C LEU A 306 16.69 28.89 -13.19
N THR A 307 17.97 29.18 -13.42
CA THR A 307 19.06 28.69 -12.59
C THR A 307 18.97 29.26 -11.17
N THR A 308 19.69 28.65 -10.22
CA THR A 308 19.72 29.12 -8.82
C THR A 308 20.18 30.57 -8.73
N GLU A 309 21.17 30.94 -9.54
CA GLU A 309 21.74 32.27 -9.65
C GLU A 309 20.72 33.28 -10.20
N GLU A 310 20.09 32.96 -11.33
CA GLU A 310 19.07 33.83 -11.95
C GLU A 310 17.85 34.02 -11.03
N TYR A 311 17.42 32.96 -10.35
CA TYR A 311 16.34 33.07 -9.36
C TYR A 311 16.73 33.99 -8.19
N ARG A 312 17.97 33.91 -7.72
CA ARG A 312 18.47 34.80 -6.66
C ARG A 312 18.52 36.25 -7.10
N GLU A 313 18.94 36.51 -8.33
CA GLU A 313 18.91 37.84 -8.93
C GLU A 313 17.48 38.38 -9.03
N LEU A 314 16.54 37.54 -9.48
CA LEU A 314 15.12 37.88 -9.58
C LEU A 314 14.52 38.23 -8.21
N VAL A 315 14.77 37.42 -7.19
CA VAL A 315 14.34 37.70 -5.81
C VAL A 315 14.95 38.99 -5.30
N THR A 316 16.22 39.25 -5.62
CA THR A 316 16.91 40.48 -5.22
C THR A 316 16.29 41.70 -5.90
N ALA A 317 16.01 41.62 -7.20
CA ALA A 317 15.35 42.68 -7.97
C ALA A 317 13.93 42.97 -7.43
N SER A 318 13.14 41.93 -7.13
CA SER A 318 11.79 42.07 -6.55
C SER A 318 11.78 42.84 -5.22
N ARG A 319 12.82 42.65 -4.39
CA ARG A 319 12.96 43.29 -3.08
C ARG A 319 13.43 44.74 -3.15
N GLN A 320 13.99 45.19 -4.27
CA GLN A 320 14.44 46.57 -4.39
C GLN A 320 13.24 47.51 -4.27
N MET A 321 13.35 48.52 -3.40
CA MET A 321 12.31 49.52 -3.27
C MET A 321 12.23 50.33 -4.56
N ASN A 322 11.09 50.22 -5.22
CA ASN A 322 10.72 51.00 -6.39
C ASN A 322 9.29 51.51 -6.25
N MET A 323 8.78 52.16 -7.29
CA MET A 323 7.41 52.62 -7.39
C MET A 323 6.52 51.46 -7.86
N SER A 324 5.29 51.34 -7.31
CA SER A 324 4.29 50.42 -7.85
C SER A 324 3.73 50.95 -9.17
N PHE A 325 3.26 50.07 -10.05
CA PHE A 325 2.58 50.51 -11.28
C PHE A 325 1.06 50.69 -11.09
N ASP A 326 0.54 50.28 -9.93
CA ASP A 326 -0.84 50.51 -9.48
C ASP A 326 -1.06 51.92 -8.93
N GLU A 327 -2.18 52.57 -9.31
CA GLU A 327 -2.61 53.90 -8.85
C GLU A 327 -3.56 53.92 -7.64
#